data_AF-A0AA46ZTM8-F1
#
_entry.id   AF-A0AA46ZTM8-F1
#
_cell.length_a   1.000
_cell.length_b   1.000
_cell.length_c   1.000
_cell.angle_alpha   90.00
_cell.angle_beta   90.00
_cell.angle_gamma   90.00
#
_symmetry.space_group_name_H-M   'P 1'
#
loop_
_entity.id
_entity.type
_entity.pdbx_description
1 polymer ?
#
loop_
_entity_poly.entity_id
_entity_poly.type
_entity_poly.pdbx_seq_one_letter_code
_entity_poly.pdbx_strand_id
1 'polypeptide(L)'
;MFSKSDLQRVLETAFLPSKCECVMGANETFSVKLLHPESGELQLYVTGMPLSDLATSRSIAKLVLSLKEQRDLMGQMELSMKRLA
;
A
#
# COMPACT_ATOMS: atom_id res chain seq x y z
N MET A 1 1.44 19.20 -9.05
CA MET A 1 1.03 17.80 -9.30
C MET A 1 2.24 16.92 -9.06
N PHE A 2 2.12 15.86 -8.26
CA PHE A 2 3.21 14.89 -8.13
C PHE A 2 3.38 14.13 -9.45
N SER A 3 4.61 13.91 -9.89
CA SER A 3 4.83 12.98 -11.01
C SER A 3 4.53 11.54 -10.55
N LYS A 4 4.22 10.65 -11.50
CA LYS A 4 3.97 9.23 -11.19
C LYS A 4 5.15 8.59 -10.45
N SER A 5 6.38 8.92 -10.85
CA SER A 5 7.61 8.45 -10.22
C SER A 5 7.81 9.01 -8.81
N ASP A 6 7.44 10.27 -8.56
CA ASP A 6 7.53 10.84 -7.20
C ASP A 6 6.53 10.18 -6.27
N LEU A 7 5.30 9.97 -6.74
CA LEU A 7 4.25 9.29 -5.98
C LEU A 7 4.67 7.85 -5.63
N GLN A 8 5.21 7.12 -6.61
CA GLN A 8 5.76 5.78 -6.39
C GLN A 8 6.86 5.79 -5.34
N ARG A 9 7.85 6.69 -5.45
CA ARG A 9 8.93 6.80 -4.46
C ARG A 9 8.41 7.15 -3.06
N VAL A 10 7.46 8.06 -2.94
CA VAL A 10 6.86 8.46 -1.65
C VAL A 10 6.15 7.27 -1.00
N LEU A 11 5.37 6.52 -1.78
CA LEU A 11 4.67 5.35 -1.26
C LEU A 11 5.65 4.23 -0.90
N GLU A 12 6.61 3.90 -1.78
CA GLU A 12 7.60 2.87 -1.53
C GLU A 12 8.42 3.13 -0.25
N THR A 13 8.83 4.39 -0.04
CA THR A 13 9.56 4.80 1.17
C THR A 13 8.67 4.80 2.41
N ALA A 14 7.39 5.16 2.29
CA ALA A 14 6.47 5.23 3.42
C ALA A 14 6.13 3.86 4.03
N PHE A 15 6.26 2.77 3.28
CA PHE A 15 5.94 1.41 3.73
C PHE A 15 7.14 0.60 4.22
N LEU A 16 8.35 1.15 4.19
CA LEU A 16 9.52 0.49 4.77
C LEU A 16 9.28 0.10 6.25
N PRO A 17 9.74 -1.08 6.70
CA PRO A 17 10.58 -2.06 5.97
C PRO A 17 9.81 -2.98 5.00
N SER A 18 8.48 -3.02 5.03
CA SER A 18 7.69 -3.83 4.08
C SER A 18 7.98 -3.41 2.64
N LYS A 19 8.07 -4.39 1.73
CA LYS A 19 8.27 -4.10 0.31
C LYS A 19 6.95 -3.65 -0.29
N CYS A 20 6.92 -2.43 -0.80
CA CYS A 20 5.77 -1.89 -1.53
C CYS A 20 6.08 -1.89 -3.03
N GLU A 21 5.17 -2.42 -3.83
CA GLU A 21 5.22 -2.36 -5.28
C GLU A 21 4.01 -1.57 -5.77
N CYS A 22 4.30 -0.44 -6.41
CA CYS A 22 3.31 0.47 -6.94
C CYS A 22 3.18 0.24 -8.45
N VAL A 23 1.98 -0.07 -8.92
CA VAL A 23 1.70 -0.29 -10.35
C VAL A 23 0.77 0.79 -10.86
N MET A 24 1.23 1.53 -11.86
CA MET A 24 0.43 2.51 -12.58
C MET A 24 -0.30 1.78 -13.72
N GLY A 25 -1.61 1.63 -13.59
CA GLY A 25 -2.45 1.00 -14.59
C GLY A 25 -2.72 1.91 -15.79
N ALA A 26 -3.34 1.34 -16.83
CA ALA A 26 -3.98 2.14 -17.87
C ALA A 26 -5.12 2.98 -17.27
N ASN A 27 -5.48 4.09 -17.92
CA ASN A 27 -6.60 4.96 -17.51
C ASN A 27 -6.42 5.67 -16.16
N GLU A 28 -5.21 6.13 -15.84
CA GLU A 28 -4.95 6.92 -14.62
C GLU A 28 -5.33 6.19 -13.32
N THR A 29 -5.25 4.87 -13.34
CA THR A 29 -5.48 4.02 -12.17
C THR A 29 -4.17 3.64 -11.50
N PHE A 30 -4.26 3.35 -10.21
CA PHE A 30 -3.14 3.08 -9.35
C PHE A 30 -3.42 1.86 -8.48
N SER A 31 -2.41 1.01 -8.35
CA SER A 31 -2.45 -0.20 -7.55
C SER A 31 -1.25 -0.25 -6.62
N VAL A 32 -1.48 -0.70 -5.38
CA VAL A 32 -0.45 -0.87 -4.35
C VAL A 32 -0.44 -2.30 -3.88
N LYS A 33 0.73 -2.91 -3.93
CA LYS A 33 0.98 -4.25 -3.41
C LYS A 33 1.97 -4.15 -2.25
N LEU A 34 1.57 -4.59 -1.06
CA LEU A 34 2.43 -4.69 0.11
C LEU A 34 2.82 -6.15 0.33
N LEU A 35 4.12 -6.38 0.40
CA LEU A 35 4.72 -7.69 0.57
C LEU A 35 5.46 -7.73 1.91
N HIS A 36 5.40 -8.89 2.57
CA HIS A 36 6.13 -9.13 3.80
C HIS A 36 7.64 -9.03 3.51
N PRO A 37 8.42 -8.27 4.30
CA PRO A 37 9.83 -8.01 4.00
C PRO A 37 10.70 -9.27 3.96
N GLU A 38 10.39 -10.26 4.80
CA GLU A 38 11.16 -11.50 4.89
C GLU A 38 10.60 -12.64 4.03
N SER A 39 9.32 -13.04 4.22
CA SER A 39 8.71 -14.14 3.45
C SER A 39 8.38 -13.79 1.99
N GLY A 40 8.29 -12.50 1.64
CA GLY A 40 7.82 -12.06 0.32
C GLY A 40 6.34 -12.33 0.08
N GLU A 41 5.59 -12.74 1.10
CA GLU A 41 4.15 -13.03 0.99
C GLU A 41 3.35 -11.75 0.77
N LEU A 42 2.26 -11.87 0.02
CA LEU A 42 1.35 -10.76 -0.22
C LEU A 42 0.54 -10.45 1.04
N GLN A 43 0.83 -9.31 1.68
CA GLN A 43 0.11 -8.84 2.87
C GLN A 43 -1.15 -8.06 2.51
N LEU A 44 -1.07 -7.21 1.47
CA LEU A 44 -2.19 -6.38 1.04
C LEU A 44 -2.06 -6.07 -0.45
N TYR A 45 -3.17 -6.13 -1.18
CA TYR A 45 -3.23 -5.69 -2.57
C TYR A 45 -4.47 -4.82 -2.79
N VAL A 46 -4.23 -3.56 -3.15
CA VAL A 46 -5.29 -2.59 -3.47
C VAL A 46 -5.13 -2.19 -4.93
N THR A 47 -6.23 -2.19 -5.69
CA THR A 47 -6.22 -1.90 -7.13
C THR A 47 -7.31 -0.91 -7.50
N GLY A 48 -7.15 -0.26 -8.66
CA GLY A 48 -8.19 0.58 -9.25
C GLY A 48 -8.38 1.93 -8.56
N MET A 49 -7.40 2.40 -7.78
CA MET A 49 -7.49 3.73 -7.18
C MET A 49 -7.26 4.80 -8.26
N PRO A 50 -8.15 5.80 -8.40
CA PRO A 50 -7.93 6.86 -9.37
C PRO A 50 -6.79 7.78 -8.91
N LEU A 51 -5.89 8.15 -9.81
CA LEU A 51 -4.77 9.05 -9.50
C LEU A 51 -5.22 10.43 -9.02
N SER A 52 -6.45 10.85 -9.34
CA SER A 52 -7.07 12.07 -8.80
C SER A 52 -7.12 12.08 -7.27
N ASP A 53 -7.26 10.92 -6.64
CA ASP A 53 -7.29 10.81 -5.17
C ASP A 53 -5.91 11.07 -4.56
N LEU A 54 -4.85 11.10 -5.37
CA LEU A 54 -3.46 11.32 -4.96
C LEU A 54 -2.93 12.69 -5.41
N ALA A 55 -3.83 13.62 -5.70
CA ALA A 55 -3.49 14.96 -6.18
C ALA A 55 -2.73 15.83 -5.17
N THR A 56 -2.80 15.54 -3.86
CA THR A 56 -2.21 16.37 -2.81
C THR A 56 -1.39 15.55 -1.82
N SER A 57 -0.41 16.18 -1.17
CA SER A 57 0.37 15.54 -0.11
C SER A 57 -0.50 15.00 1.03
N ARG A 58 -1.57 15.72 1.38
CA ARG A 58 -2.55 15.29 2.40
C ARG A 58 -3.28 14.02 1.99
N SER A 59 -3.71 13.92 0.73
CA SER A 59 -4.45 12.75 0.26
C SER A 59 -3.55 11.52 0.11
N ILE A 60 -2.28 11.71 -0.27
CA ILE A 60 -1.25 10.66 -0.22
C ILE A 60 -1.02 10.19 1.22
N ALA A 61 -0.84 11.12 2.17
CA ALA A 61 -0.63 10.77 3.57
C ALA A 61 -1.83 10.01 4.16
N LYS A 62 -3.06 10.40 3.79
CA LYS A 62 -4.28 9.70 4.18
C LYS A 62 -4.31 8.27 3.62
N LEU A 63 -3.96 8.10 2.34
CA LEU A 63 -3.87 6.76 1.74
C LEU A 63 -2.84 5.90 2.48
N VAL A 64 -1.64 6.44 2.74
CA VAL A 64 -0.59 5.72 3.47
C VAL A 64 -1.08 5.24 4.83
N LEU A 65 -1.74 6.12 5.60
CA LEU A 65 -2.28 5.78 6.91
C LEU A 65 -3.30 4.65 6.80
N SER A 66 -4.29 4.79 5.90
CA SER A 66 -5.33 3.77 5.72
C SER A 66 -4.78 2.42 5.30
N LEU A 67 -3.78 2.38 4.40
CA LEU A 67 -3.14 1.13 3.99
C LEU A 67 -2.34 0.48 5.13
N LYS A 68 -1.68 1.28 5.98
CA LYS A 68 -0.99 0.75 7.18
C LYS A 68 -1.97 0.14 8.17
N GLU A 69 -3.06 0.83 8.46
CA GLU A 69 -4.13 0.33 9.33
C GLU A 69 -4.72 -0.98 8.80
N GLN A 70 -5.04 -1.04 7.50
CA GLN A 70 -5.56 -2.26 6.88
C GLN A 70 -4.57 -3.43 6.95
N ARG A 71 -3.30 -3.20 6.65
CA ARG A 71 -2.25 -4.23 6.76
C ARG A 71 -2.13 -4.73 8.20
N ASP A 72 -2.10 -3.82 9.17
CA ASP A 72 -1.92 -4.19 10.58
C ASP A 72 -3.13 -4.99 11.10
N LEU A 73 -4.34 -4.62 10.68
CA LEU A 73 -5.56 -5.40 10.96
C LEU A 73 -5.48 -6.81 10.34
N MET A 74 -5.08 -6.93 9.07
CA MET A 74 -4.92 -8.23 8.41
C MET A 74 -3.87 -9.11 9.10
N GLY A 75 -2.74 -8.52 9.51
CA GLY A 75 -1.71 -9.23 10.28
C GLY A 75 -2.20 -9.70 11.65
N GLN A 76 -3.01 -8.89 12.35
CA GLN A 76 -3.63 -9.30 13.62
C GLN A 76 -4.62 -10.45 13.43
N MET A 77 -5.42 -10.43 12.37
CA MET A 77 -6.33 -11.54 12.05
C MET A 77 -5.57 -12.85 11.80
N GLU A 78 -4.47 -12.78 11.03
CA GLU A 78 -3.63 -13.94 10.75
C GLU A 78 -3.02 -14.55 12.03
N LEU A 79 -2.49 -13.70 12.92
CA LEU A 79 -1.95 -14.12 14.22
C LEU A 79 -3.02 -14.73 15.12
N SER A 80 -4.23 -14.17 15.12
CA SER A 80 -5.35 -14.68 15.91
C SER A 80 -5.77 -16.07 15.45
N MET A 81 -5.88 -16.30 14.13
CA MET A 81 -6.21 -17.61 13.57
C MET A 81 -5.14 -18.66 13.89
N LYS A 82 -3.85 -18.29 13.82
CA LYS A 82 -2.74 -19.18 14.18
C LYS A 82 -2.73 -19.60 15.65
N ARG A 83 -3.29 -18.80 16.56
CA ARG A 83 -3.42 -19.14 17.99
C ARG A 83 -4.56 -20.11 18.29
N LEU A 84 -5.50 -20.27 17.36
CA LEU A 84 -6.65 -21.17 17.49
C LEU A 84 -6.40 -22.56 16.87
N ALA A 85 -5.31 -22.73 16.13
CA ALA A 85 -4.88 -23.99 15.49
C ALA A 85 -3.84 -24.71 16.36
#